data_AF-A0A9D8FBA0-F1
#
_entry.id   AF-A0A9D8FBA0-F1
#
_cell.length_a   1.000
_cell.length_b   1.000
_cell.length_c   1.000
_cell.angle_alpha   90.00
_cell.angle_beta   90.00
_cell.angle_gamma   90.00
#
_symmetry.space_group_name_H-M   'P 1'
#
loop_
_entity.id
_entity.type
_entity.pdbx_description
1 polymer ?
#
loop_
_entity_poly.entity_id
_entity_poly.type
_entity_poly.pdbx_seq_one_letter_code
_entity_poly.pdbx_strand_id
1 'polypeptide(L)'
;TAFAVDHRPVTGAVGYRFDYKGRSVVLSGDTAPSPMVIAAARGADLLVHEALNPEMAGVIGAAMKKAGKDKTAKIMADIPGYHTSPVDAARIAHKAGVKALILTHIVPALPFRLLNGYFLDGAHAEYKGPITIGEDGMIFTLPAGSAEIIARLDGVRRMTSPVLYGLIGPLSLSLAGLERLPGAMNGH
;
A
#
# COMPACT_ATOMS: atom_id res chain seq x y z
N THR A 1 -7.60 14.07 -16.36
CA THR A 1 -7.23 15.44 -15.96
C THR A 1 -5.92 15.41 -15.21
N ALA A 2 -4.93 16.20 -15.62
CA ALA A 2 -3.69 16.38 -14.85
C ALA A 2 -3.86 17.48 -13.80
N PHE A 3 -3.12 17.41 -12.69
CA PHE A 3 -3.07 18.44 -11.65
C PHE A 3 -1.65 18.58 -11.11
N ALA A 4 -1.26 19.78 -10.69
CA ALA A 4 0.06 20.01 -10.13
C ALA A 4 0.21 19.38 -8.73
N VAL A 5 1.40 18.89 -8.42
CA VAL A 5 1.76 18.35 -7.11
C VAL A 5 3.04 19.00 -6.56
N ASP A 6 3.32 18.83 -5.26
CA ASP A 6 4.48 19.45 -4.62
C ASP A 6 5.62 18.45 -4.56
N HIS A 7 6.58 18.55 -5.48
CA HIS A 7 7.75 17.65 -5.52
C HIS A 7 9.07 18.43 -5.60
N ARG A 8 9.16 19.52 -4.85
CA ARG A 8 10.37 20.36 -4.85
C ARG A 8 11.59 19.58 -4.36
N PRO A 9 12.77 19.77 -4.96
CA PRO A 9 13.13 20.85 -5.88
C PRO A 9 12.74 20.62 -7.35
N VAL A 10 12.15 19.48 -7.70
CA VAL A 10 11.71 19.19 -9.07
C VAL A 10 10.42 19.95 -9.38
N THR A 11 10.43 20.75 -10.44
CA THR A 11 9.26 21.52 -10.89
C THR A 11 8.56 20.82 -12.05
N GLY A 12 7.24 21.00 -12.16
CA GLY A 12 6.43 20.43 -13.24
C GLY A 12 5.92 19.01 -12.97
N ALA A 13 6.11 18.49 -11.76
CA ALA A 13 5.50 17.24 -11.32
C ALA A 13 3.97 17.35 -11.32
N VAL A 14 3.32 16.31 -11.81
CA VAL A 14 1.85 16.24 -11.94
C VAL A 14 1.32 14.90 -11.46
N GLY A 15 0.13 14.95 -10.87
CA GLY A 15 -0.74 13.80 -10.69
C GLY A 15 -1.80 13.74 -11.78
N TYR A 16 -2.48 12.59 -11.89
CA TYR A 16 -3.52 12.36 -12.88
C TYR A 16 -4.78 11.80 -12.24
N ARG A 17 -5.92 12.34 -12.63
CA ARG A 17 -7.25 11.76 -12.38
C ARG A 17 -7.85 11.23 -13.67
N PHE A 18 -8.37 10.02 -13.61
CA PHE A 18 -9.10 9.37 -14.69
C PHE A 18 -10.52 9.11 -14.22
N ASP A 19 -11.50 9.59 -14.97
CA ASP A 19 -12.92 9.30 -14.75
C ASP A 19 -13.43 8.59 -16.01
N TYR A 20 -14.05 7.42 -15.85
CA TYR A 20 -14.56 6.64 -16.97
C TYR A 20 -15.77 5.80 -16.55
N LYS A 21 -16.91 6.00 -17.24
CA LYS A 21 -18.16 5.25 -17.01
C LYS A 21 -18.54 5.13 -15.52
N GLY A 22 -18.45 6.24 -14.79
CA GLY A 22 -18.78 6.30 -13.36
C GLY A 22 -17.72 5.72 -12.43
N ARG A 23 -16.55 5.31 -12.94
CA ARG A 23 -15.38 4.87 -12.17
C ARG A 23 -14.32 5.95 -12.14
N SER A 24 -13.53 6.00 -11.07
CA SER A 24 -12.49 7.02 -10.91
C SER A 24 -11.21 6.48 -10.26
N VAL A 25 -10.07 6.85 -10.84
CA VAL A 25 -8.72 6.53 -10.34
C VAL A 25 -7.89 7.80 -10.28
N VAL A 26 -7.16 7.99 -9.19
CA VAL A 26 -6.17 9.06 -9.06
C VAL A 26 -4.78 8.47 -8.85
N LEU A 27 -3.82 8.94 -9.62
CA LEU A 27 -2.40 8.69 -9.47
C LEU A 27 -1.76 9.97 -8.94
N SER A 28 -1.07 9.90 -7.80
CA SER A 28 -0.44 11.08 -7.20
C SER A 28 0.74 11.62 -8.02
N GLY A 29 1.47 10.74 -8.71
CA GLY A 29 2.86 11.02 -9.08
C GLY A 29 3.75 11.09 -7.83
N ASP A 30 4.96 11.60 -7.98
CA ASP A 30 5.83 11.88 -6.84
C ASP A 30 5.45 13.24 -6.22
N THR A 31 5.31 13.28 -4.91
CA THR A 31 4.83 14.43 -4.17
C THR A 31 5.10 14.31 -2.67
N ALA A 32 5.44 15.44 -2.05
CA ALA A 32 5.21 15.69 -0.63
C ALA A 32 3.70 15.69 -0.32
N PRO A 33 3.28 15.59 0.95
CA PRO A 33 1.86 15.64 1.29
C PRO A 33 1.19 16.91 0.74
N SER A 34 0.26 16.74 -0.20
CA SER A 34 -0.29 17.86 -0.98
C SER A 34 -1.81 17.96 -0.86
N PRO A 35 -2.36 19.15 -0.54
CA PRO A 35 -3.81 19.38 -0.55
C PRO A 35 -4.42 19.24 -1.95
N MET A 36 -3.60 19.35 -3.01
CA MET A 36 -4.05 19.16 -4.39
C MET A 36 -4.40 17.70 -4.65
N VAL A 37 -3.66 16.75 -4.07
CA VAL A 37 -4.01 15.32 -4.14
C VAL A 37 -5.34 15.07 -3.44
N ILE A 38 -5.57 15.67 -2.26
CA ILE A 38 -6.85 15.55 -1.54
C ILE A 38 -8.01 16.07 -2.40
N ALA A 39 -7.83 17.22 -3.05
CA ALA A 39 -8.86 17.82 -3.91
C ALA A 39 -9.13 16.94 -5.14
N ALA A 40 -8.09 16.47 -5.82
CA ALA A 40 -8.21 15.63 -7.01
C ALA A 40 -8.81 14.25 -6.68
N ALA A 41 -8.42 13.64 -5.56
CA ALA A 41 -8.87 12.31 -5.14
C ALA A 41 -10.25 12.29 -4.49
N ARG A 42 -10.93 13.44 -4.35
CA ARG A 42 -12.21 13.50 -3.63
C ARG A 42 -13.24 12.55 -4.23
N GLY A 43 -13.71 11.61 -3.39
CA GLY A 43 -14.70 10.59 -3.73
C GLY A 43 -14.22 9.55 -4.76
N ALA A 44 -12.92 9.43 -5.02
CA ALA A 44 -12.42 8.51 -6.03
C ALA A 44 -12.56 7.04 -5.59
N ASP A 45 -12.71 6.11 -6.54
CA ASP A 45 -12.70 4.68 -6.20
C ASP A 45 -11.32 4.25 -5.70
N LEU A 46 -10.27 4.68 -6.40
CA LEU A 46 -8.90 4.25 -6.14
C LEU A 46 -7.96 5.45 -6.12
N LEU A 47 -7.17 5.55 -5.06
CA LEU A 47 -5.99 6.42 -5.01
C LEU A 47 -4.74 5.56 -5.03
N VAL A 48 -3.89 5.76 -6.05
CA VAL A 48 -2.53 5.22 -6.13
C VAL A 48 -1.58 6.34 -5.72
N HIS A 49 -0.91 6.17 -4.60
CA HIS A 49 -0.07 7.20 -3.98
C HIS A 49 1.35 6.71 -3.81
N GLU A 50 2.35 7.56 -4.07
CA GLU A 50 3.74 7.28 -3.67
C GLU A 50 3.86 7.14 -2.15
N ALA A 51 4.84 6.38 -1.66
CA ALA A 51 5.10 6.31 -0.22
C ALA A 51 6.58 6.09 0.11
N LEU A 52 7.10 6.96 0.97
CA LEU A 52 8.41 6.86 1.58
C LEU A 52 8.29 6.70 3.10
N ASN A 53 8.79 5.60 3.67
CA ASN A 53 8.87 5.45 5.12
C ASN A 53 10.15 6.13 5.68
N PRO A 54 10.03 7.27 6.38
CA PRO A 54 11.18 8.06 6.80
C PRO A 54 12.02 7.38 7.89
N GLU A 55 11.39 6.56 8.73
CA GLU A 55 12.09 5.81 9.79
C GLU A 55 12.98 4.74 9.17
N MET A 56 12.44 3.94 8.25
CA MET A 56 13.20 2.95 7.50
C MET A 56 14.35 3.59 6.70
N ALA A 57 14.09 4.72 6.04
CA ALA A 57 15.12 5.47 5.33
C ALA A 57 16.23 5.95 6.29
N GLY A 58 15.86 6.43 7.48
CA GLY A 58 16.80 6.84 8.52
C GLY A 58 17.69 5.69 9.02
N VAL A 59 17.10 4.52 9.26
CA VAL A 59 17.85 3.30 9.66
C VAL A 59 18.88 2.91 8.59
N ILE A 60 18.46 2.89 7.32
CA ILE A 60 19.35 2.59 6.20
C ILE A 60 20.44 3.66 6.06
N GLY A 61 20.08 4.95 6.16
CA GLY A 61 21.02 6.06 6.10
C GLY A 61 22.11 5.96 7.18
N ALA A 62 21.73 5.64 8.42
CA ALA A 62 22.66 5.42 9.52
C ALA A 62 23.60 4.22 9.26
N ALA A 63 23.07 3.12 8.71
CA ALA A 63 23.89 1.96 8.34
C ALA A 63 24.87 2.30 7.21
N MET A 64 24.44 3.04 6.18
CA MET A 64 25.30 3.49 5.09
C MET A 64 26.42 4.41 5.58
N LYS A 65 26.12 5.32 6.51
CA LYS A 65 27.13 6.19 7.14
C LYS A 65 28.19 5.37 7.88
N LYS A 66 27.78 4.37 8.67
CA LYS A 66 28.71 3.46 9.36
C LYS A 66 29.59 2.66 8.40
N ALA A 67 29.08 2.35 7.19
CA ALA A 67 29.81 1.67 6.14
C ALA A 67 30.69 2.60 5.27
N GLY A 68 30.86 3.87 5.64
CA GLY A 68 31.66 4.85 4.88
C GLY A 68 31.01 5.29 3.56
N LYS A 69 29.71 5.06 3.38
CA LYS A 69 28.94 5.44 2.18
C LYS A 69 28.23 6.77 2.38
N ASP A 70 28.99 7.83 2.62
CA ASP A 70 28.46 9.14 3.02
C ASP A 70 27.48 9.75 2.00
N LYS A 71 27.75 9.57 0.69
CA LYS A 71 26.85 10.06 -0.36
C LYS A 71 25.46 9.42 -0.27
N THR A 72 25.40 8.10 -0.13
CA THR A 72 24.12 7.38 -0.04
C THR A 72 23.41 7.66 1.29
N ALA A 73 24.17 7.77 2.38
CA ALA A 73 23.62 8.18 3.67
C ALA A 73 22.95 9.56 3.61
N LYS A 74 23.60 10.52 2.93
CA LYS A 74 23.04 11.86 2.71
C LYS A 74 21.75 11.81 1.89
N ILE A 75 21.72 11.06 0.79
CA ILE A 75 20.50 10.88 -0.02
C ILE A 75 19.34 10.38 0.84
N MET A 76 19.56 9.35 1.67
CA MET A 76 18.51 8.79 2.54
C MET A 76 18.01 9.78 3.60
N ALA A 77 18.83 10.75 4.00
CA ALA A 77 18.45 11.80 4.92
C ALA A 77 17.69 12.96 4.24
N ASP A 78 17.99 13.24 2.96
CA ASP A 78 17.45 14.38 2.22
C ASP A 78 16.09 14.06 1.55
N ILE A 79 15.88 12.81 1.11
CA ILE A 79 14.67 12.39 0.37
C ILE A 79 13.33 12.55 1.12
N PRO A 80 13.22 12.43 2.46
CA PRO A 80 11.91 12.53 3.11
C PRO A 80 11.22 13.88 2.95
N GLY A 81 11.97 14.96 2.69
CA GLY A 81 11.42 16.32 2.62
C GLY A 81 10.50 16.58 1.42
N TYR A 82 10.48 15.69 0.42
CA TYR A 82 9.71 15.89 -0.82
C TYR A 82 8.96 14.64 -1.31
N HIS A 83 8.81 13.66 -0.42
CA HIS A 83 8.01 12.44 -0.60
C HIS A 83 6.95 12.34 0.50
N THR A 84 5.96 11.47 0.31
CA THR A 84 4.83 11.33 1.25
C THR A 84 5.04 10.11 2.15
N SER A 85 4.84 10.26 3.46
CA SER A 85 4.88 9.10 4.37
C SER A 85 3.65 8.19 4.20
N PRO A 86 3.73 6.89 4.52
CA PRO A 86 2.57 5.99 4.52
C PRO A 86 1.41 6.52 5.39
N VAL A 87 1.73 7.14 6.53
CA VAL A 87 0.77 7.78 7.44
C VAL A 87 0.10 8.98 6.78
N ASP A 88 0.87 9.84 6.10
CA ASP A 88 0.31 11.00 5.40
C ASP A 88 -0.50 10.61 4.16
N ALA A 89 -0.07 9.59 3.40
CA ALA A 89 -0.84 9.03 2.29
C ALA A 89 -2.18 8.48 2.78
N ALA A 90 -2.20 7.77 3.92
CA ALA A 90 -3.42 7.32 4.58
C ALA A 90 -4.30 8.51 5.00
N ARG A 91 -3.74 9.54 5.62
CA ARG A 91 -4.49 10.75 6.00
C ARG A 91 -5.08 11.47 4.78
N ILE A 92 -4.36 11.52 3.67
CA ILE A 92 -4.84 12.06 2.38
C ILE A 92 -6.01 11.22 1.87
N ALA A 93 -5.87 9.88 1.85
CA ALA A 93 -6.93 8.96 1.43
C ALA A 93 -8.20 9.13 2.26
N HIS A 94 -8.07 9.22 3.58
CA HIS A 94 -9.18 9.48 4.49
C HIS A 94 -9.85 10.83 4.18
N LYS A 95 -9.09 11.92 4.13
CA LYS A 95 -9.64 13.27 3.84
C LYS A 95 -10.29 13.35 2.47
N ALA A 96 -9.81 12.60 1.49
CA ALA A 96 -10.38 12.53 0.16
C ALA A 96 -11.63 11.62 0.10
N GLY A 97 -11.84 10.75 1.08
CA GLY A 97 -12.96 9.81 1.09
C GLY A 97 -12.87 8.78 -0.04
N VAL A 98 -11.65 8.31 -0.34
CA VAL A 98 -11.45 7.28 -1.38
C VAL A 98 -11.91 5.92 -0.90
N LYS A 99 -12.26 5.01 -1.82
CA LYS A 99 -12.68 3.65 -1.44
C LYS A 99 -11.50 2.71 -1.15
N ALA A 100 -10.35 2.91 -1.80
CA ALA A 100 -9.14 2.14 -1.57
C ALA A 100 -7.87 2.98 -1.83
N LEU A 101 -6.82 2.71 -1.05
CA LEU A 101 -5.49 3.31 -1.17
C LEU A 101 -4.49 2.23 -1.60
N ILE A 102 -3.77 2.48 -2.69
CA ILE A 102 -2.65 1.66 -3.14
C ILE A 102 -1.37 2.48 -2.99
N LEU A 103 -0.40 1.97 -2.25
CA LEU A 103 0.91 2.57 -2.15
C LEU A 103 1.81 2.04 -3.26
N THR A 104 2.44 2.93 -4.01
CA THR A 104 3.44 2.62 -5.04
C THR A 104 4.73 3.39 -4.74
N HIS A 105 5.74 3.25 -5.59
CA HIS A 105 7.01 3.98 -5.48
C HIS A 105 7.57 3.86 -4.04
N ILE A 106 7.70 2.61 -3.59
CA ILE A 106 7.97 2.27 -2.19
C ILE A 106 9.43 2.55 -1.86
N VAL A 107 9.64 3.52 -0.96
CA VAL A 107 10.98 3.93 -0.51
C VAL A 107 11.11 3.75 1.00
N PRO A 108 12.11 3.03 1.52
CA PRO A 108 13.03 2.17 0.77
C PRO A 108 12.32 0.95 0.17
N ALA A 109 12.90 0.37 -0.88
CA ALA A 109 12.40 -0.86 -1.46
C ALA A 109 12.34 -1.98 -0.41
N LEU A 110 11.23 -2.71 -0.38
CA LEU A 110 11.00 -3.78 0.60
C LEU A 110 11.46 -5.12 0.01
N PRO A 111 12.56 -5.73 0.48
CA PRO A 111 13.04 -6.99 -0.05
C PRO A 111 12.11 -8.17 0.25
N PHE A 112 11.31 -8.08 1.32
CA PHE A 112 10.41 -9.14 1.76
C PHE A 112 9.09 -8.57 2.29
N ARG A 113 7.98 -9.25 2.00
CA ARG A 113 6.61 -8.86 2.42
C ARG A 113 6.43 -8.78 3.93
N LEU A 114 7.27 -9.46 4.71
CA LEU A 114 7.26 -9.39 6.17
C LEU A 114 7.44 -7.95 6.68
N LEU A 115 8.14 -7.10 5.91
CA LEU A 115 8.39 -5.71 6.27
C LEU A 115 7.19 -4.79 5.99
N ASN A 116 6.15 -5.27 5.31
CA ASN A 116 4.97 -4.47 4.98
C ASN A 116 4.29 -3.91 6.24
N GLY A 117 4.25 -4.68 7.33
CA GLY A 117 3.66 -4.22 8.59
C GLY A 117 4.42 -3.03 9.18
N TYR A 118 5.75 -3.06 9.14
CA TYR A 118 6.59 -1.95 9.60
C TYR A 118 6.52 -0.76 8.65
N PHE A 119 6.45 -1.01 7.34
CA PHE A 119 6.26 0.05 6.36
C PHE A 119 4.94 0.81 6.57
N LEU A 120 3.86 0.11 6.91
CA LEU A 120 2.52 0.65 7.13
C LEU A 120 2.26 1.10 8.59
N ASP A 121 3.27 1.13 9.46
CA ASP A 121 3.05 1.47 10.85
C ASP A 121 2.39 2.85 10.99
N GLY A 122 1.37 2.94 11.85
CA GLY A 122 0.50 4.12 12.00
C GLY A 122 -0.48 4.41 10.84
N ALA A 123 -0.31 3.88 9.63
CA ALA A 123 -1.16 4.23 8.48
C ALA A 123 -2.63 3.81 8.67
N HIS A 124 -2.85 2.63 9.26
CA HIS A 124 -4.20 2.14 9.58
C HIS A 124 -4.89 2.93 10.71
N ALA A 125 -4.16 3.75 11.47
CA ALA A 125 -4.77 4.67 12.42
C ALA A 125 -5.48 5.83 11.69
N GLU A 126 -4.87 6.33 10.61
CA GLU A 126 -5.34 7.48 9.83
C GLU A 126 -6.42 7.12 8.80
N TYR A 127 -6.40 5.91 8.24
CA TYR A 127 -7.37 5.46 7.23
C TYR A 127 -7.86 4.04 7.50
N LYS A 128 -9.18 3.88 7.55
CA LYS A 128 -9.85 2.60 7.85
C LYS A 128 -10.26 1.80 6.62
N GLY A 129 -10.12 2.37 5.43
CA GLY A 129 -10.35 1.63 4.20
C GLY A 129 -9.17 0.71 3.84
N PRO A 130 -9.30 -0.08 2.76
CA PRO A 130 -8.25 -0.96 2.29
C PRO A 130 -6.98 -0.19 1.91
N ILE A 131 -5.85 -0.61 2.47
CA ILE A 131 -4.51 -0.17 2.08
C ILE A 131 -3.76 -1.37 1.50
N THR A 132 -3.20 -1.21 0.31
CA THR A 132 -2.39 -2.24 -0.35
C THR A 132 -1.04 -1.65 -0.72
N ILE A 133 0.05 -2.31 -0.38
CA ILE A 133 1.35 -2.05 -0.99
C ILE A 133 1.35 -2.71 -2.37
N GLY A 134 1.49 -1.90 -3.41
CA GLY A 134 1.58 -2.35 -4.80
C GLY A 134 2.83 -3.20 -5.02
N GLU A 135 2.68 -4.20 -5.87
CA GLU A 135 3.76 -5.09 -6.31
C GLU A 135 3.79 -5.07 -7.84
N ASP A 136 4.97 -5.29 -8.42
CA ASP A 136 5.12 -5.46 -9.86
C ASP A 136 4.20 -6.59 -10.35
N GLY A 137 3.50 -6.36 -11.46
CA GLY A 137 2.49 -7.31 -12.00
C GLY A 137 1.14 -7.26 -11.28
N MET A 138 0.94 -6.38 -10.29
CA MET A 138 -0.37 -6.23 -9.67
C MET A 138 -1.34 -5.45 -10.58
N ILE A 139 -2.50 -6.05 -10.87
CA ILE A 139 -3.54 -5.49 -11.73
C ILE A 139 -4.78 -5.15 -10.89
N PHE A 140 -5.25 -3.91 -11.01
CA PHE A 140 -6.53 -3.47 -10.47
C PHE A 140 -7.56 -3.31 -11.59
N THR A 141 -8.68 -4.03 -11.50
CA THR A 141 -9.81 -3.91 -12.43
C THR A 141 -10.98 -3.24 -11.75
N LEU A 142 -11.53 -2.21 -12.40
CA LEU A 142 -12.69 -1.44 -11.97
C LEU A 142 -13.79 -1.57 -13.03
N PRO A 143 -14.66 -2.61 -12.97
CA PRO A 143 -15.72 -2.79 -13.95
C PRO A 143 -16.72 -1.63 -13.96
N ALA A 144 -17.12 -1.17 -15.14
CA ALA A 144 -18.16 -0.15 -15.29
C ALA A 144 -19.51 -0.67 -14.76
N GLY A 145 -20.30 0.20 -14.13
CA GLY A 145 -21.58 -0.18 -13.52
C GLY A 145 -21.48 -1.05 -12.26
N SER A 146 -20.27 -1.21 -11.70
CA SER A 146 -20.02 -1.95 -10.46
C SER A 146 -19.25 -1.09 -9.46
N ALA A 147 -19.45 -1.35 -8.17
CA ALA A 147 -18.64 -0.77 -7.09
C ALA A 147 -17.37 -1.59 -6.81
N GLU A 148 -17.19 -2.75 -7.44
CA GLU A 148 -16.07 -3.64 -7.18
C GLU A 148 -14.73 -3.04 -7.61
N ILE A 149 -13.71 -3.32 -6.81
CA ILE A 149 -12.30 -3.08 -7.10
C ILE A 149 -11.62 -4.44 -6.94
N ILE A 150 -11.15 -5.00 -8.06
CA ILE A 150 -10.60 -6.37 -8.12
C ILE A 150 -9.09 -6.28 -8.27
N ALA A 151 -8.34 -6.80 -7.30
CA ALA A 151 -6.88 -6.88 -7.36
C ALA A 151 -6.41 -8.28 -7.79
N ARG A 152 -5.41 -8.37 -8.67
CA ARG A 152 -4.76 -9.64 -9.06
C ARG A 152 -3.25 -9.44 -9.10
N LEU A 153 -2.49 -10.49 -8.79
CA LEU A 153 -1.04 -10.53 -8.97
C LEU A 153 -0.77 -11.71 -9.89
N ASP A 154 -0.20 -11.45 -11.08
CA ASP A 154 0.08 -12.38 -12.18
C ASP A 154 -0.36 -13.84 -11.98
N GLY A 155 -1.58 -14.14 -12.46
CA GLY A 155 -2.13 -15.49 -12.55
C GLY A 155 -2.97 -15.96 -11.35
N VAL A 156 -2.90 -15.31 -10.19
CA VAL A 156 -3.71 -15.69 -9.00
C VAL A 156 -4.76 -14.63 -8.71
N ARG A 157 -6.04 -15.00 -8.84
CA ARG A 157 -7.17 -14.14 -8.47
C ARG A 157 -7.16 -13.95 -6.94
N ARG A 158 -6.83 -12.75 -6.46
CA ARG A 158 -7.16 -12.36 -5.09
C ARG A 158 -8.57 -11.76 -5.11
N MET A 159 -9.53 -12.48 -4.54
CA MET A 159 -10.82 -11.84 -4.24
C MET A 159 -10.60 -10.89 -3.06
N THR A 160 -10.66 -9.60 -3.33
CA THR A 160 -10.78 -8.57 -2.31
C THR A 160 -12.25 -8.50 -1.88
N SER A 161 -12.54 -8.98 -0.67
CA SER A 161 -13.76 -8.71 0.09
C SER A 161 -13.36 -8.48 1.56
N PRO A 162 -14.12 -7.71 2.35
CA PRO A 162 -13.55 -6.81 3.34
C PRO A 162 -13.13 -7.56 4.62
N VAL A 163 -12.08 -7.05 5.26
CA VAL A 163 -11.72 -7.36 6.66
C VAL A 163 -11.20 -8.78 6.92
N LEU A 164 -9.95 -9.10 6.55
CA LEU A 164 -9.10 -9.99 7.36
C LEU A 164 -7.62 -10.00 6.93
N TYR A 165 -6.86 -8.97 7.28
CA TYR A 165 -5.42 -9.12 7.51
C TYR A 165 -5.09 -8.44 8.82
N GLY A 166 -5.51 -9.09 9.90
CA GLY A 166 -5.32 -8.67 11.27
C GLY A 166 -5.70 -9.80 12.20
N LEU A 167 -5.09 -10.99 12.03
CA LEU A 167 -5.13 -12.13 12.95
C LEU A 167 -4.15 -13.20 12.47
N ILE A 168 -2.85 -12.98 12.67
CA ILE A 168 -1.89 -14.08 12.81
C ILE A 168 -1.11 -13.79 14.11
N GLY A 169 -1.71 -14.19 15.23
CA GLY A 169 -0.99 -14.48 16.48
C GLY A 169 -0.33 -15.86 16.40
N PRO A 170 0.59 -16.19 17.33
CA PRO A 170 1.61 -17.21 17.11
C PRO A 170 1.05 -18.63 16.99
N LEU A 171 1.64 -19.41 16.08
CA LEU A 171 1.40 -20.84 15.94
C LEU A 171 1.64 -21.56 17.28
N SER A 172 0.61 -22.24 17.78
CA SER A 172 0.76 -23.41 18.64
C SER A 172 0.58 -24.64 17.74
N LEU A 173 1.67 -25.37 17.51
CA LEU A 173 1.63 -26.72 16.95
C LEU A 173 1.15 -27.66 18.05
N SER A 174 0.03 -28.35 17.85
CA SER A 174 -0.35 -29.52 18.66
C SER A 174 -0.52 -30.71 17.72
N LEU A 175 0.47 -31.60 17.74
CA LEU A 175 0.39 -32.94 17.16
C LEU A 175 -0.40 -33.82 18.14
N ALA A 176 -1.67 -34.10 17.85
CA ALA A 176 -2.40 -35.21 18.46
C ALA A 176 -3.67 -35.50 17.66
N GLY A 177 -3.90 -36.77 17.32
CA GLY A 177 -5.23 -37.25 16.89
C GLY A 177 -5.24 -38.09 15.62
N LEU A 178 -4.45 -39.17 15.56
CA LEU A 178 -4.70 -40.26 14.63
C LEU A 178 -5.42 -41.38 15.40
N GLU A 179 -6.74 -41.33 15.52
CA GLU A 179 -7.53 -42.48 15.98
C GLU A 179 -8.88 -42.63 15.23
N ARG A 180 -8.94 -43.75 14.51
CA ARG A 180 -10.00 -44.77 14.49
C ARG A 180 -11.45 -44.33 14.28
N LEU A 181 -11.99 -44.71 13.12
CA LEU A 181 -13.43 -44.92 12.91
C LEU A 181 -13.81 -46.37 13.25
N PRO A 182 -14.82 -46.63 14.11
CA PRO A 182 -15.56 -47.90 14.13
C PRO A 182 -16.69 -47.84 13.06
N GLY A 183 -17.13 -48.89 12.36
CA GLY A 183 -17.14 -50.32 12.64
C GLY A 183 -18.59 -50.79 12.72
N ALA A 184 -19.10 -51.53 11.71
CA ALA A 184 -20.22 -52.49 11.77
C ALA A 184 -20.69 -52.87 10.34
N MET A 185 -21.14 -54.08 9.97
CA MET A 185 -21.03 -55.48 10.43
C MET A 185 -21.93 -56.31 9.49
N ASN A 186 -21.59 -57.59 9.30
CA ASN A 186 -22.39 -58.73 8.78
C ASN A 186 -22.59 -58.78 7.24
N GLY A 187 -22.55 -59.93 6.55
CA GLY A 187 -22.47 -61.35 6.91
C GLY A 187 -23.02 -62.17 5.72
N HIS A 188 -22.57 -63.43 5.60
CA HIS A 188 -22.81 -64.45 4.55
C HIS A 188 -21.78 -64.51 3.40
#